data_AF-A0A4Q7ZSD2-F1
#
_entry.id   AF-A0A4Q7ZSD2-F1
#
_cell.length_a   1.000
_cell.length_b   1.000
_cell.length_c   1.000
_cell.angle_alpha   90.00
_cell.angle_beta   90.00
_cell.angle_gamma   90.00
#
_symmetry.space_group_name_H-M   'P 1'
#
loop_
_entity.id
_entity.type
_entity.pdbx_description
1 polymer ?
#
loop_
_entity_poly.entity_id
_entity_poly.type
_entity_poly.pdbx_seq_one_letter_code
_entity_poly.pdbx_strand_id
1 'polypeptide(L)'
;MPVQPAEEFGRHLRPPLPCDGRRYPSLLLRRTEGTILIDYPIRDFHTTLLEHVVGFRGAGAAAYLRELRLAVSRNGGCTDHTGRWTVEQVDVAGPRSLLIQLHEEFEDPSGQPAGKDSYLIAARTGRVVVVLADVGWEMGSGHPDTIGGLIDAALRRAGTVAV
;
A
#
# COMPACT_ATOMS: atom_id res chain seq x y z
N MET A 1 -15.80 -19.19 7.69
CA MET A 1 -15.52 -17.90 7.01
C MET A 1 -15.13 -18.21 5.57
N PRO A 2 -15.81 -17.66 4.55
CA PRO A 2 -15.35 -17.82 3.18
C PRO A 2 -14.00 -17.11 3.06
N VAL A 3 -12.98 -17.86 2.62
CA VAL A 3 -11.66 -17.30 2.27
C VAL A 3 -11.91 -16.32 1.12
N GLN A 4 -11.63 -15.03 1.34
CA GLN A 4 -11.69 -14.05 0.25
C GLN A 4 -10.77 -14.55 -0.88
N PRO A 5 -11.22 -14.54 -2.14
CA PRO A 5 -10.33 -14.84 -3.26
C PRO A 5 -9.08 -13.96 -3.17
N ALA A 6 -7.90 -14.51 -3.45
CA ALA A 6 -6.64 -13.77 -3.44
C ALA A 6 -6.67 -12.48 -4.30
N GLU A 7 -7.59 -12.42 -5.27
CA GLU A 7 -7.83 -11.25 -6.11
C GLU A 7 -8.50 -10.08 -5.37
N GLU A 8 -9.35 -10.34 -4.36
CA GLU A 8 -9.97 -9.29 -3.54
C GLU A 8 -9.04 -8.77 -2.44
N PHE A 9 -8.16 -9.63 -1.94
CA PHE A 9 -7.28 -9.32 -0.83
C PHE A 9 -6.33 -8.15 -1.17
N GLY A 10 -6.33 -7.11 -0.33
CA GLY A 10 -5.51 -5.91 -0.53
C GLY A 10 -5.76 -5.17 -1.85
N ARG A 11 -6.94 -5.32 -2.49
CA ARG A 11 -7.26 -4.64 -3.76
C ARG A 11 -7.18 -3.11 -3.65
N HIS A 12 -7.58 -2.57 -2.51
CA HIS A 12 -7.51 -1.13 -2.21
C HIS A 12 -6.06 -0.61 -2.06
N LEU A 13 -5.06 -1.49 -2.05
CA LEU A 13 -3.64 -1.18 -2.01
C LEU A 13 -2.98 -1.23 -3.40
N ARG A 14 -3.74 -1.42 -4.49
CA ARG A 14 -3.22 -1.76 -5.84
C ARG A 14 -3.84 -0.95 -7.00
N PRO A 15 -3.38 0.29 -7.26
CA PRO A 15 -2.58 1.13 -6.39
C PRO A 15 -3.43 1.73 -5.25
N PRO A 16 -2.83 2.27 -4.17
CA PRO A 16 -3.56 2.97 -3.12
C PRO A 16 -4.31 4.18 -3.68
N LEU A 17 -5.62 4.23 -3.43
CA LEU A 17 -6.53 5.30 -3.88
C LEU A 17 -7.48 5.74 -2.76
N PRO A 18 -6.94 6.20 -1.61
CA PRO A 18 -7.75 6.61 -0.47
C PRO A 18 -8.76 7.69 -0.85
N CYS A 19 -9.92 7.68 -0.18
CA CYS A 19 -10.97 8.70 -0.33
C CYS A 19 -11.54 8.83 -1.74
N ASP A 20 -11.83 7.70 -2.40
CA ASP A 20 -12.37 7.70 -3.76
C ASP A 20 -11.36 8.27 -4.78
N GLY A 21 -10.09 7.81 -4.67
CA GLY A 21 -8.94 8.22 -5.50
C GLY A 21 -9.05 7.93 -7.00
N ARG A 22 -10.25 7.58 -7.49
CA ARG A 22 -10.66 7.45 -8.91
C ARG A 22 -10.32 8.65 -9.80
N ARG A 23 -9.78 9.74 -9.24
CA ARG A 23 -9.48 11.01 -9.94
C ARG A 23 -8.01 11.36 -10.05
N TYR A 24 -7.06 10.51 -9.65
CA TYR A 24 -5.64 10.84 -9.77
C TYR A 24 -5.27 10.99 -11.26
N PRO A 25 -5.01 12.21 -11.77
CA PRO A 25 -4.73 12.39 -13.20
C PRO A 25 -3.46 11.66 -13.61
N SER A 26 -2.53 11.44 -12.68
CA SER A 26 -1.32 10.64 -12.91
C SER A 26 -1.61 9.21 -13.36
N LEU A 27 -2.75 8.60 -13.00
CA LEU A 27 -3.10 7.24 -13.41
C LEU A 27 -3.31 7.12 -14.92
N LEU A 28 -3.68 8.20 -15.63
CA LEU A 28 -3.76 8.24 -17.10
C LEU A 28 -2.39 8.05 -17.77
N LEU A 29 -1.31 8.24 -17.01
CA LEU A 29 0.06 8.08 -17.48
C LEU A 29 0.62 6.68 -17.20
N ARG A 30 -0.14 5.79 -16.58
CA ARG A 30 0.25 4.40 -16.32
C ARG A 30 0.54 3.64 -17.62
N ARG A 31 1.54 2.78 -17.59
CA ARG A 31 1.99 1.96 -18.74
C ARG A 31 1.93 0.48 -18.46
N THR A 32 2.52 0.11 -17.34
CA THR A 32 2.68 -1.27 -16.91
C THR A 32 2.32 -1.33 -15.44
N GLU A 33 1.80 -2.46 -15.02
CA GLU A 33 1.60 -2.77 -13.62
C GLU A 33 1.80 -4.25 -13.36
N GLY A 34 2.24 -4.57 -12.16
CA GLY A 34 2.42 -5.92 -11.69
C GLY A 34 2.18 -5.97 -10.20
N THR A 35 1.61 -7.08 -9.72
CA THR A 35 1.41 -7.32 -8.30
C THR A 35 1.97 -8.68 -7.94
N ILE A 36 2.67 -8.74 -6.83
CA ILE A 36 3.08 -9.98 -6.18
C ILE A 36 2.47 -9.98 -4.78
N LEU A 37 1.89 -11.12 -4.40
CA LEU A 37 1.46 -11.41 -3.04
C LEU A 37 2.33 -12.54 -2.51
N ILE A 38 2.81 -12.39 -1.27
CA ILE A 38 3.67 -13.36 -0.60
C ILE A 38 3.11 -13.61 0.77
N ASP A 39 2.62 -14.82 1.00
CA ASP A 39 2.30 -15.28 2.35
C ASP A 39 3.58 -15.78 3.02
N TYR A 40 3.86 -15.30 4.22
CA TYR A 40 5.04 -15.70 4.97
C TYR A 40 4.74 -15.82 6.47
N PRO A 41 5.43 -16.73 7.18
CA PRO A 41 5.22 -16.90 8.61
C PRO A 41 5.97 -15.83 9.42
N ILE A 42 5.34 -15.31 10.46
CA ILE A 42 5.95 -14.55 11.56
C ILE A 42 5.64 -15.29 12.85
N ARG A 43 6.66 -15.88 13.50
CA ARG A 43 6.60 -16.64 14.78
C ARG A 43 5.32 -17.45 15.01
N ASP A 44 4.23 -16.80 15.40
CA ASP A 44 2.98 -17.39 15.86
C ASP A 44 1.81 -17.24 14.85
N PHE A 45 1.98 -16.54 13.72
CA PHE A 45 0.96 -16.31 12.70
C PHE A 45 1.53 -16.19 11.27
N HIS A 46 0.67 -16.24 10.26
CA HIS A 46 1.01 -15.90 8.88
C HIS A 46 0.77 -14.41 8.67
N THR A 47 1.50 -13.74 7.78
CA THR A 47 1.07 -12.45 7.24
C THR A 47 1.32 -12.42 5.74
N THR A 48 0.73 -11.44 5.06
CA THR A 48 0.83 -11.28 3.62
C THR A 48 1.57 -9.98 3.30
N LEU A 49 2.64 -10.11 2.51
CA LEU A 49 3.30 -9.00 1.84
C LEU A 49 2.68 -8.80 0.45
N LEU A 50 2.46 -7.55 0.10
CA LEU A 50 1.99 -7.12 -1.20
C LEU A 50 3.02 -6.17 -1.80
N GLU A 51 3.59 -6.53 -2.94
CA GLU A 51 4.40 -5.64 -3.75
C GLU A 51 3.62 -5.31 -5.02
N HIS A 52 3.26 -4.04 -5.19
CA HIS A 52 2.60 -3.53 -6.38
C HIS A 52 3.50 -2.50 -7.07
N VAL A 53 3.82 -2.76 -8.32
CA VAL A 53 4.75 -1.96 -9.12
C VAL A 53 4.00 -1.34 -10.27
N VAL A 54 4.15 -0.03 -10.46
CA VAL A 54 3.47 0.72 -11.53
C VAL A 54 4.48 1.57 -12.29
N GLY A 55 4.59 1.33 -13.60
CA GLY A 55 5.38 2.15 -14.52
C GLY A 55 4.56 3.31 -15.09
N PHE A 56 5.15 4.51 -15.12
CA PHE A 56 4.50 5.72 -15.64
C PHE A 56 5.25 6.35 -16.83
N ARG A 57 4.51 7.09 -17.68
CA ARG A 57 5.09 8.05 -18.64
C ARG A 57 5.47 9.35 -17.95
N GLY A 58 6.55 9.98 -18.43
CA GLY A 58 6.92 11.35 -18.04
C GLY A 58 7.03 11.53 -16.53
N ALA A 59 6.34 12.52 -15.99
CA ALA A 59 6.33 12.84 -14.56
C ALA A 59 5.25 12.08 -13.75
N GLY A 60 4.59 11.07 -14.33
CA GLY A 60 3.44 10.40 -13.72
C GLY A 60 3.71 9.80 -12.34
N ALA A 61 4.85 9.13 -12.14
CA ALA A 61 5.21 8.56 -10.84
C ALA A 61 5.34 9.62 -9.74
N ALA A 62 5.99 10.75 -10.05
CA ALA A 62 6.15 11.85 -9.11
C ALA A 62 4.82 12.59 -8.85
N ALA A 63 3.95 12.69 -9.87
CA ALA A 63 2.61 13.22 -9.74
C ALA A 63 1.74 12.32 -8.86
N TYR A 64 1.81 11.00 -9.04
CA TYR A 64 1.09 10.01 -8.25
C TYR A 64 1.40 10.12 -6.76
N LEU A 65 2.68 10.12 -6.36
CA LEU A 65 3.04 10.23 -4.93
C LEU A 65 2.58 11.55 -4.31
N ARG A 66 2.60 12.65 -5.09
CA ARG A 66 2.07 13.94 -4.63
C ARG A 66 0.55 13.87 -4.44
N GLU A 67 -0.16 13.28 -5.40
CA GLU A 67 -1.62 13.10 -5.35
C GLU A 67 -2.03 12.21 -4.18
N LEU A 68 -1.31 11.10 -3.97
CA LEU A 68 -1.50 10.20 -2.83
C LEU A 68 -1.30 10.92 -1.50
N ARG A 69 -0.18 11.64 -1.32
CA ARG A 69 0.07 12.43 -0.11
C ARG A 69 -1.06 13.43 0.13
N LEU A 70 -1.46 14.16 -0.90
CA LEU A 70 -2.54 15.15 -0.80
C LEU A 70 -3.88 14.50 -0.44
N ALA A 71 -4.20 13.34 -1.02
CA ALA A 71 -5.44 12.64 -0.74
C ALA A 71 -5.53 12.16 0.72
N VAL A 72 -4.42 11.61 1.25
CA VAL A 72 -4.37 11.19 2.66
C VAL A 72 -4.38 12.41 3.59
N SER A 73 -3.60 13.46 3.30
CA SER A 73 -3.51 14.64 4.17
C SER A 73 -4.77 15.52 4.17
N ARG A 74 -5.44 15.70 3.02
CA ARG A 74 -6.59 16.62 2.91
C ARG A 74 -7.84 16.07 3.57
N ASN A 75 -7.96 14.75 3.61
CA ASN A 75 -9.14 14.10 4.13
C ASN A 75 -8.83 13.35 5.42
N GLY A 76 -7.92 13.87 6.26
CA GLY A 76 -7.36 13.21 7.44
C GLY A 76 -8.27 12.14 8.05
N GLY A 77 -8.02 10.88 7.67
CA GLY A 77 -8.87 9.77 8.06
C GLY A 77 -10.22 9.65 7.35
N CYS A 78 -10.30 9.72 6.01
CA CYS A 78 -11.46 9.12 5.35
C CYS A 78 -11.49 7.67 5.76
N THR A 79 -12.63 7.27 6.31
CA THR A 79 -13.15 5.93 6.11
C THR A 79 -13.76 5.92 4.71
N ASP A 80 -13.06 5.34 3.74
CA ASP A 80 -13.81 4.69 2.67
C ASP A 80 -14.43 3.40 3.24
N HIS A 81 -15.11 2.58 2.43
CA HIS A 81 -15.58 1.27 2.89
C HIS A 81 -14.43 0.32 3.32
N THR A 82 -13.16 0.75 3.23
CA THR A 82 -11.99 -0.06 3.57
C THR A 82 -11.36 0.33 4.91
N GLY A 83 -11.22 1.61 5.24
CA GLY A 83 -10.73 2.02 6.56
C GLY A 83 -10.17 3.43 6.60
N ARG A 84 -9.56 3.80 7.74
CA ARG A 84 -8.95 5.11 8.00
C ARG A 84 -7.50 5.13 7.54
N TRP A 85 -7.18 6.04 6.63
CA TRP A 85 -5.82 6.22 6.11
C TRP A 85 -5.07 7.36 6.82
N THR A 86 -3.82 7.12 7.22
CA THR A 86 -2.94 8.08 7.88
C THR A 86 -1.54 8.08 7.28
N VAL A 87 -0.94 9.25 7.05
CA VAL A 87 0.49 9.34 6.71
C VAL A 87 1.28 9.33 8.02
N GLU A 88 1.98 8.24 8.30
CA GLU A 88 2.83 8.09 9.49
C GLU A 88 4.15 8.83 9.32
N GLN A 89 4.76 8.70 8.15
CA GLN A 89 6.07 9.29 7.87
C GLN A 89 6.24 9.64 6.39
N VAL A 90 7.06 10.64 6.13
CA VAL A 90 7.48 11.05 4.78
C VAL A 90 8.97 10.79 4.60
N ASP A 91 9.40 10.65 3.35
CA ASP A 91 10.79 10.49 2.93
C ASP A 91 11.49 9.22 3.50
N VAL A 92 10.71 8.20 3.89
CA VAL A 92 11.18 6.90 4.43
C VAL A 92 12.05 6.06 3.48
N ALA A 93 11.91 6.23 2.17
CA ALA A 93 12.60 5.49 1.13
C ALA A 93 12.92 6.44 -0.05
N GLY A 94 13.48 7.60 0.29
CA GLY A 94 13.87 8.64 -0.65
C GLY A 94 12.82 9.75 -0.83
N PRO A 95 13.11 10.77 -1.66
CA PRO A 95 12.29 11.97 -1.71
C PRO A 95 10.85 11.72 -2.16
N ARG A 96 9.91 12.17 -1.32
CA ARG A 96 8.45 12.06 -1.45
C ARG A 96 7.89 10.65 -1.27
N SER A 97 8.68 9.69 -0.80
CA SER A 97 8.12 8.41 -0.37
C SER A 97 7.24 8.61 0.88
N LEU A 98 6.28 7.74 1.09
CA LEU A 98 5.32 7.83 2.19
C LEU A 98 5.27 6.48 2.90
N LEU A 99 5.30 6.48 4.24
CA LEU A 99 4.77 5.40 5.06
C LEU A 99 3.34 5.76 5.44
N ILE A 100 2.40 4.88 5.13
CA ILE A 100 0.97 5.08 5.34
C ILE A 100 0.44 3.91 6.16
N GLN A 101 -0.38 4.23 7.17
CA GLN A 101 -1.20 3.27 7.92
C GLN A 101 -2.61 3.28 7.34
N LEU A 102 -3.19 2.10 7.18
CA LEU A 102 -4.62 1.88 6.96
C LEU A 102 -5.17 1.12 8.16
N HIS A 103 -6.01 1.77 8.94
CA HIS A 103 -6.71 1.18 10.08
C HIS A 103 -8.13 0.76 9.67
N GLU A 104 -8.42 -0.53 9.77
CA GLU A 104 -9.72 -1.12 9.42
C GLU A 104 -10.43 -1.55 10.72
N GLU A 105 -11.68 -1.12 10.91
CA GLU A 105 -12.52 -1.55 12.03
C GLU A 105 -13.53 -2.59 11.53
N PHE A 106 -13.73 -3.67 12.28
CA PHE A 106 -14.64 -4.75 11.92
C PHE A 106 -15.15 -5.50 13.17
N GLU A 107 -16.09 -6.42 12.99
CA GLU A 107 -16.61 -7.27 14.06
C GLU A 107 -15.94 -8.65 14.00
N ASP A 108 -15.40 -9.12 15.11
CA ASP A 108 -14.77 -10.43 15.20
C ASP A 108 -15.81 -11.57 15.21
N PRO A 109 -15.39 -12.85 15.10
CA PRO A 109 -16.33 -13.98 15.11
C PRO A 109 -17.18 -14.12 16.38
N SER A 110 -16.82 -13.43 17.46
CA SER A 110 -17.56 -13.40 18.74
C SER A 110 -18.51 -12.20 18.87
N GLY A 111 -18.60 -11.37 17.83
CA GLY A 111 -19.43 -10.17 17.82
C GLY A 111 -18.81 -8.97 18.52
N GLN A 112 -17.49 -9.01 18.82
CA GLN A 112 -16.80 -7.90 19.48
C GLN A 112 -16.15 -6.97 18.45
N PRO A 113 -16.15 -5.64 18.70
CA PRO A 113 -15.38 -4.71 17.88
C PRO A 113 -13.90 -5.06 17.90
N ALA A 114 -13.31 -5.15 16.71
CA ALA A 114 -11.91 -5.38 16.48
C ALA A 114 -11.38 -4.36 15.47
N GLY A 115 -10.05 -4.23 15.45
CA GLY A 115 -9.36 -3.36 14.51
C GLY A 115 -8.08 -4.02 14.03
N LYS A 116 -7.66 -3.66 12.82
CA LYS A 116 -6.45 -4.16 12.20
C LYS A 116 -5.74 -3.04 11.46
N ASP A 117 -4.42 -3.01 11.58
CA ASP A 117 -3.59 -2.07 10.85
C ASP A 117 -2.87 -2.76 9.70
N SER A 118 -3.00 -2.20 8.51
CA SER A 118 -2.13 -2.48 7.37
C SER A 118 -1.15 -1.33 7.22
N TYR A 119 0.11 -1.64 6.94
CA TYR A 119 1.14 -0.63 6.69
C TYR A 119 1.63 -0.74 5.25
N LEU A 120 1.85 0.40 4.59
CA LEU A 120 2.42 0.43 3.26
C LEU A 120 3.45 1.55 3.08
N ILE A 121 4.48 1.27 2.30
CA ILE A 121 5.41 2.26 1.78
C ILE A 121 5.15 2.47 0.30
N ALA A 122 4.82 3.71 -0.08
CA ALA A 122 4.76 4.14 -1.47
C ALA A 122 6.02 4.95 -1.79
N ALA A 123 6.88 4.43 -2.67
CA ALA A 123 8.13 5.06 -3.06
C ALA A 123 8.33 4.98 -4.58
N ARG A 124 9.31 5.71 -5.11
CA ARG A 124 9.58 5.71 -6.56
C ARG A 124 11.05 5.50 -6.88
N THR A 125 11.28 4.85 -8.01
CA THR A 125 12.59 4.76 -8.67
C THR A 125 12.42 5.18 -10.13
N GLY A 126 13.03 6.31 -10.51
CA GLY A 126 12.80 6.92 -11.83
C GLY A 126 11.32 7.18 -12.12
N ARG A 127 10.78 6.45 -13.11
CA ARG A 127 9.38 6.52 -13.57
C ARG A 127 8.48 5.42 -13.01
N VAL A 128 8.98 4.62 -12.07
CA VAL A 128 8.25 3.52 -11.45
C VAL A 128 7.88 3.89 -10.02
N VAL A 129 6.65 3.58 -9.62
CA VAL A 129 6.20 3.59 -8.23
C VAL A 129 6.17 2.16 -7.74
N VAL A 130 6.71 1.93 -6.55
CA VAL A 130 6.59 0.69 -5.79
C VAL A 130 5.74 0.98 -4.57
N VAL A 131 4.71 0.18 -4.39
CA VAL A 131 3.90 0.11 -3.19
C VAL A 131 4.19 -1.23 -2.54
N LEU A 132 4.83 -1.20 -1.39
CA LEU A 132 5.10 -2.39 -0.59
C LEU A 132 4.27 -2.32 0.68
N ALA A 133 3.37 -3.28 0.87
CA ALA A 133 2.49 -3.32 2.02
C ALA A 133 2.65 -4.62 2.79
N ASP A 134 2.63 -4.53 4.12
CA ASP A 134 2.37 -5.65 5.00
C ASP A 134 0.96 -5.44 5.55
N VAL A 135 0.08 -6.34 5.15
CA VAL A 135 -1.36 -6.17 5.35
C VAL A 135 -1.85 -6.98 6.54
N GLY A 136 -0.98 -7.66 7.28
CA GLY A 136 -1.40 -8.55 8.36
C GLY A 136 -2.16 -9.79 7.87
N TRP A 137 -2.75 -10.54 8.80
CA TRP A 137 -3.55 -11.74 8.52
C TRP A 137 -4.67 -11.91 9.52
N GLU A 138 -5.86 -12.29 9.05
CA GLU A 138 -7.07 -12.41 9.88
C GLU A 138 -7.25 -11.18 10.78
N MET A 139 -6.98 -11.34 12.08
CA MET A 139 -7.11 -10.32 13.12
C MET A 139 -5.80 -9.58 13.43
N GLY A 140 -4.66 -10.07 12.93
CA GLY A 140 -3.34 -9.54 13.20
C GLY A 140 -2.96 -8.40 12.25
N SER A 141 -2.40 -7.33 12.80
CA SER A 141 -1.87 -6.20 12.05
C SER A 141 -0.59 -6.55 11.28
N GLY A 142 -0.32 -5.79 10.22
CA GLY A 142 0.96 -5.81 9.50
C GLY A 142 2.06 -5.10 10.29
N HIS A 143 3.30 -5.18 9.77
CA HIS A 143 4.48 -4.70 10.47
C HIS A 143 5.23 -3.64 9.63
N PRO A 144 5.31 -2.38 10.10
CA PRO A 144 6.02 -1.33 9.36
C PRO A 144 7.53 -1.60 9.26
N ASP A 145 8.11 -2.28 10.25
CA ASP A 145 9.53 -2.66 10.25
C ASP A 145 9.87 -3.65 9.14
N THR A 146 8.96 -4.59 8.83
CA THR A 146 9.14 -5.57 7.74
C THR A 146 9.25 -4.85 6.40
N ILE A 147 8.27 -4.02 6.06
CA ILE A 147 8.29 -3.27 4.79
C ILE A 147 9.43 -2.24 4.75
N GLY A 148 9.79 -1.65 5.89
CA GLY A 148 10.93 -0.75 6.03
C GLY A 148 12.26 -1.44 5.72
N GLY A 149 12.45 -2.69 6.16
CA GLY A 149 13.64 -3.48 5.85
C GLY A 149 13.72 -3.96 4.39
N LEU A 150 12.58 -4.00 3.67
CA LEU A 150 12.48 -4.58 2.33
C LEU A 150 12.39 -3.54 1.20
N ILE A 151 11.97 -2.31 1.48
CA ILE A 151 11.65 -1.31 0.45
C ILE A 151 12.83 -0.99 -0.48
N ASP A 152 14.05 -0.90 0.06
CA ASP A 152 15.24 -0.63 -0.75
C ASP A 152 15.53 -1.75 -1.76
N ALA A 153 15.31 -3.00 -1.37
CA ALA A 153 15.47 -4.13 -2.27
C ALA A 153 14.38 -4.14 -3.36
N ALA A 154 13.13 -3.81 -2.99
CA ALA A 154 12.03 -3.68 -3.94
C ALA A 154 12.29 -2.56 -4.96
N LEU A 155 12.76 -1.39 -4.50
CA LEU A 155 13.14 -0.28 -5.37
C LEU A 155 14.29 -0.63 -6.32
N ARG A 156 15.31 -1.36 -5.86
CA ARG A 156 16.40 -1.82 -6.74
C ARG A 156 15.89 -2.75 -7.83
N ARG A 157 15.04 -3.73 -7.49
CA ARG A 157 14.42 -4.64 -8.47
C ARG A 157 13.53 -3.90 -9.47
N ALA A 158 12.67 -3.00 -8.99
CA ALA A 158 11.81 -2.21 -9.85
C ALA A 158 12.60 -1.30 -10.81
N GLY A 159 13.76 -0.81 -10.36
CA GLY A 159 14.68 0.00 -11.18
C GLY A 159 15.25 -0.74 -12.38
N THR A 160 15.42 -2.07 -12.32
CA THR A 160 15.92 -2.86 -13.46
C THR A 160 14.86 -3.11 -14.53
N VAL A 161 13.57 -3.01 -14.18
CA VAL A 161 12.43 -3.18 -15.10
C VAL A 161 12.12 -1.86 -15.84
N ALA A 162 12.64 -0.73 -15.36
CA ALA A 162 12.38 0.61 -15.88
C ALA A 162 13.32 1.03 -17.04
N VAL A 163 14.22 0.14 -17.47
CA VAL A 163 15.21 0.36 -18.55
C VAL A 163 14.61 0.00 -19.90
#